data_AF-A0A399J0G1-F1
#
_entry.id   AF-A0A399J0G1-F1
#
_cell.length_a   1.000
_cell.length_b   1.000
_cell.length_c   1.000
_cell.angle_alpha   90.00
_cell.angle_beta   90.00
_cell.angle_gamma   90.00
#
_symmetry.space_group_name_H-M   'P 1'
#
loop_
_entity.id
_entity.type
_entity.pdbx_description
1 polymer ?
#
loop_
_entity_poly.entity_id
_entity_poly.type
_entity_poly.pdbx_seq_one_letter_code
_entity_poly.pdbx_strand_id
1 'polypeptide(L)' 'MRWKTKASASSAGKLRFVTVAVLAILLTGCAATMGAGDAGCASYAEARLARPPASTVADVPPEWATWIADLDDRMTGTCR' A
#
# COMPACT_ATOMS: atom_id res chain seq x y z
N MET A 1 -41.06 16.30 28.82
CA MET A 1 -39.74 16.59 28.17
C MET A 1 -38.87 15.33 27.92
N ARG A 2 -39.42 14.10 27.86
CA ARG A 2 -38.64 12.85 27.83
C ARG A 2 -38.47 12.19 26.44
N TRP A 3 -39.05 12.78 25.39
CA TRP A 3 -39.03 12.21 24.02
C TRP A 3 -37.82 12.70 23.20
N LYS A 4 -37.39 13.96 23.38
CA LYS A 4 -36.27 14.56 22.63
C LYS A 4 -34.92 13.87 22.92
N THR A 5 -34.73 13.31 24.12
CA THR A 5 -33.48 12.62 24.51
C THR A 5 -33.30 11.24 23.86
N LYS A 6 -34.39 10.50 23.61
CA LYS A 6 -34.30 9.18 22.94
C LYS A 6 -34.00 9.30 21.45
N ALA A 7 -34.51 10.34 20.79
CA ALA A 7 -34.24 10.60 19.37
C ALA A 7 -32.76 10.93 19.13
N SER A 8 -32.17 11.82 19.94
CA SER A 8 -30.75 12.16 19.83
C SER A 8 -29.82 10.97 20.10
N ALA A 9 -30.16 10.10 21.07
CA ALA A 9 -29.41 8.88 21.33
C ALA A 9 -29.50 7.87 20.17
N SER A 10 -30.68 7.74 19.54
CA SER A 10 -30.90 6.89 18.37
C SER A 10 -30.12 7.39 17.13
N SER A 11 -30.09 8.70 16.91
CA SER A 11 -29.33 9.32 15.80
C SER A 11 -27.81 9.21 16.00
N ALA A 12 -27.32 9.40 17.23
CA ALA A 12 -25.91 9.23 17.56
C ALA A 12 -25.44 7.78 17.41
N GLY A 13 -26.28 6.81 17.77
CA GLY A 13 -26.04 5.38 17.52
C GLY A 13 -25.90 5.10 16.02
N LYS A 14 -26.86 5.56 15.20
CA LYS A 14 -26.83 5.39 13.74
C LYS A 14 -25.57 5.98 13.11
N LEU A 15 -25.17 7.19 13.49
CA LEU A 15 -23.94 7.81 12.99
C LEU A 15 -22.71 6.97 13.33
N ARG A 16 -22.61 6.44 14.56
CA ARG A 16 -21.51 5.55 14.95
C ARG A 16 -21.46 4.27 14.12
N PHE A 17 -22.59 3.59 13.91
CA PHE A 17 -22.64 2.38 13.09
C PHE A 17 -22.32 2.64 11.62
N VAL A 18 -22.80 3.76 11.05
CA VAL A 18 -22.47 4.17 9.68
C VAL A 18 -20.97 4.45 9.54
N THR A 19 -20.36 5.13 10.52
CA THR A 19 -18.92 5.44 10.48
C THR A 19 -18.08 4.17 10.55
N VAL A 20 -18.47 3.21 11.42
CA VAL A 20 -17.79 1.91 11.54
C VAL A 20 -17.94 1.08 10.27
N ALA A 21 -19.12 1.06 9.66
CA ALA A 21 -19.36 0.32 8.41
C ALA A 21 -18.53 0.89 7.25
N VAL A 22 -18.46 2.21 7.10
CA VAL A 22 -17.64 2.86 6.06
C VAL A 22 -16.15 2.58 6.28
N LEU A 23 -15.65 2.67 7.51
CA LEU A 23 -14.28 2.30 7.85
C LEU A 23 -14.00 0.83 7.52
N ALA A 24 -14.89 -0.09 7.88
CA ALA A 24 -14.73 -1.51 7.58
C ALA A 24 -14.69 -1.78 6.07
N ILE A 25 -15.53 -1.11 5.28
CA ILE A 25 -15.56 -1.23 3.81
C ILE A 25 -14.27 -0.69 3.19
N LEU A 26 -13.78 0.47 3.65
CA LEU A 26 -12.53 1.06 3.16
C LEU A 26 -11.31 0.22 3.54
N LEU A 27 -11.26 -0.31 4.76
CA LEU A 27 -10.15 -1.12 5.25
C LEU A 27 -10.12 -2.52 4.64
N THR A 28 -11.29 -3.14 4.42
CA THR A 28 -11.37 -4.43 3.71
C THR A 28 -11.05 -4.29 2.23
N GLY A 29 -11.40 -3.16 1.61
CA GLY A 29 -11.00 -2.85 0.23
C GLY A 29 -9.48 -2.71 0.07
N CYS A 30 -8.81 -2.02 1.01
CA CYS A 30 -7.35 -1.88 1.02
C CYS A 30 -6.64 -3.23 1.20
N ALA A 31 -7.14 -4.08 2.11
CA ALA A 31 -6.60 -5.42 2.35
C ALA A 31 -6.81 -6.36 1.16
N ALA A 32 -7.93 -6.26 0.43
CA ALA A 32 -8.22 -7.09 -0.74
C ALA A 32 -7.38 -6.70 -1.98
N THR A 33 -6.90 -5.46 -2.06
CA THR A 33 -5.99 -5.01 -3.13
C THR A 33 -4.52 -5.35 -2.87
N MET A 34 -4.15 -5.78 -1.66
CA MET A 34 -2.87 -6.41 -1.42
C MET A 34 -2.96 -7.84 -1.94
N GLY A 35 -2.69 -8.02 -3.24
CA GLY A 35 -2.57 -9.34 -3.86
C GLY A 35 -1.64 -10.23 -3.04
N ALA A 36 -1.92 -11.54 -3.02
CA ALA A 36 -1.17 -12.53 -2.25
C ALA A 36 0.34 -12.45 -2.55
N GLY A 37 1.08 -11.76 -1.69
CA GLY A 37 2.50 -11.48 -1.82
C GLY A 37 2.89 -10.32 -0.92
N ASP A 38 4.15 -10.27 -0.49
CA ASP A 38 4.69 -9.04 0.09
C ASP A 38 4.58 -7.94 -0.97
N ALA A 39 3.76 -6.91 -0.73
CA ALA A 39 3.50 -5.87 -1.73
C ALA A 39 4.77 -5.14 -2.17
N GLY A 40 5.80 -5.09 -1.31
CA GLY A 40 7.12 -4.59 -1.67
C GLY A 40 7.80 -5.49 -2.70
N CYS A 41 7.76 -6.81 -2.49
CA CYS A 41 8.32 -7.78 -3.44
C CYS A 41 7.57 -7.86 -4.77
N ALA A 42 6.23 -7.73 -4.75
CA ALA A 42 5.45 -7.61 -5.97
C ALA A 42 5.83 -6.34 -6.76
N SER A 43 5.89 -5.19 -6.09
CA SER A 43 6.31 -3.93 -6.72
C SER A 43 7.73 -3.99 -7.27
N TYR A 44 8.64 -4.66 -6.55
CA TYR A 44 10.01 -4.88 -6.97
C TYR A 44 10.11 -5.75 -8.24
N ALA A 45 9.32 -6.82 -8.32
CA ALA A 45 9.26 -7.67 -9.50
C ALA A 45 8.83 -6.88 -10.75
N GLU A 46 7.77 -6.06 -10.64
CA GLU A 46 7.32 -5.19 -11.72
C GLU A 46 8.37 -4.15 -12.13
N ALA A 47 9.03 -3.52 -11.14
CA ALA A 47 10.11 -2.57 -11.41
C ALA A 47 11.28 -3.20 -12.17
N ARG A 48 11.63 -4.45 -11.86
CA ARG A 48 12.70 -5.19 -12.54
C ARG A 48 12.33 -5.53 -13.99
N LEU A 49 11.05 -5.84 -14.26
CA LEU A 49 10.54 -6.06 -15.61
C LEU A 49 10.54 -4.78 -16.46
N ALA A 50 10.26 -3.63 -15.85
CA ALA A 50 10.25 -2.33 -16.51
C ALA A 50 11.65 -1.68 -16.62
N ARG A 51 12.70 -2.32 -16.08
CA ARG A 51 14.05 -1.75 -16.04
C ARG A 51 14.61 -1.58 -17.46
N PRO A 52 15.06 -0.37 -17.84
CA PRO A 52 15.73 -0.16 -19.12
C PRO A 52 17.01 -0.99 -19.24
N PRO A 53 17.39 -1.45 -20.44
CA PRO A 53 18.69 -2.07 -20.66
C PRO A 53 19.82 -1.18 -20.18
N ALA A 54 20.85 -1.74 -19.55
CA ALA A 54 21.98 -0.97 -19.02
C ALA A 54 22.65 -0.10 -20.09
N SER A 55 22.71 -0.58 -21.34
CA SER A 55 23.24 0.18 -22.49
C SER A 55 22.41 1.41 -22.87
N THR A 56 21.17 1.52 -22.41
CA THR A 56 20.27 2.66 -22.67
C THR A 56 20.22 3.67 -21.52
N VAL A 57 20.81 3.35 -20.38
CA VAL A 57 20.89 4.24 -19.23
C VAL A 57 22.19 5.05 -19.34
N ALA A 58 22.06 6.32 -19.71
CA ALA A 58 23.20 7.25 -19.75
C ALA A 58 23.59 7.74 -18.35
N ASP A 59 24.85 8.16 -18.21
CA ASP A 59 25.36 9.08 -17.17
C ASP A 59 24.89 8.85 -15.72
N VAL A 60 24.87 7.60 -15.26
CA VAL A 60 24.76 7.32 -13.82
C VAL A 60 26.15 7.45 -13.20
N PRO A 61 26.36 8.33 -12.21
CA PRO A 61 27.64 8.42 -11.52
C PRO A 61 28.05 7.05 -10.95
N PRO A 62 29.34 6.66 -10.99
CA PRO A 62 29.77 5.32 -10.62
C PRO A 62 29.35 4.87 -9.21
N GLU A 63 29.32 5.80 -8.24
CA GLU A 63 28.88 5.54 -6.88
C GLU A 63 27.38 5.23 -6.80
N TRP A 64 26.56 5.90 -7.62
CA TRP A 64 25.13 5.63 -7.72
C TRP A 64 24.89 4.30 -8.42
N ALA A 65 25.63 3.98 -9.48
CA ALA A 65 25.52 2.70 -10.16
C ALA A 65 25.84 1.53 -9.22
N THR A 66 26.88 1.68 -8.40
CA THR A 66 27.25 0.71 -7.38
C THR A 66 26.16 0.55 -6.32
N TRP A 67 25.61 1.67 -5.82
CA TRP A 67 24.53 1.64 -4.84
C TRP A 67 23.24 1.01 -5.39
N ILE A 68 22.87 1.29 -6.64
CA ILE A 68 21.70 0.67 -7.30
C ILE A 68 21.90 -0.85 -7.42
N ALA A 69 23.09 -1.31 -7.81
CA ALA A 69 23.39 -2.73 -7.91
C ALA A 69 23.30 -3.44 -6.55
N ASP A 70 23.87 -2.84 -5.50
CA ASP A 70 23.78 -3.38 -4.14
C ASP A 70 22.34 -3.43 -3.60
N LEU A 71 21.53 -2.40 -3.89
CA LEU A 71 20.11 -2.38 -3.52
C LEU A 71 19.35 -3.51 -4.24
N ASP A 72 19.59 -3.67 -5.54
CA ASP A 72 18.96 -4.69 -6.38
C ASP A 72 19.29 -6.12 -5.89
N ASP A 73 20.54 -6.36 -5.48
CA ASP A 73 20.96 -7.65 -4.89
C ASP A 73 20.28 -7.91 -3.54
N ARG A 74 20.23 -6.91 -2.64
CA ARG A 74 19.56 -7.05 -1.33
C ARG A 74 18.06 -7.29 -1.46
N MET A 75 17.39 -6.59 -2.38
CA MET A 75 15.98 -6.79 -2.67
C MET A 75 15.74 -8.18 -3.29
N THR A 76 16.59 -8.62 -4.22
CA THR A 76 16.52 -9.97 -4.80
C THR A 76 16.68 -11.06 -3.74
N GLY A 77 17.59 -10.87 -2.78
CA GLY A 77 17.78 -11.81 -1.68
C GLY A 77 16.61 -11.85 -0.68
N THR A 78 15.91 -10.72 -0.50
CA THR A 78 14.76 -10.62 0.42
C THR A 78 13.47 -11.15 -0.19
N CYS A 79 13.29 -10.96 -1.50
CA CYS A 79 12.03 -11.20 -2.21
C CYS A 79 11.97 -12.54 -2.97
N ARG A 80 12.95 -13.41 -2.80
CA ARG A 80 13.01 -14.75 -3.37
C ARG A 80 12.60 -15.79 -2.34
#